data_AF-A0A8T3ZJH2-F1
#
_entry.id   AF-A0A8T3ZJH2-F1
#
_cell.length_a   1.000
_cell.length_b   1.000
_cell.length_c   1.000
_cell.angle_alpha   90.00
_cell.angle_beta   90.00
_cell.angle_gamma   90.00
#
_symmetry.space_group_name_H-M   'P 1'
#
loop_
_entity.id
_entity.type
_entity.pdbx_description
1 polymer ?
#
loop_
_entity_poly.entity_id
_entity_poly.type
_entity_poly.pdbx_seq_one_letter_code
_entity_poly.pdbx_strand_id
1 'polypeptide(L)'
;QAIDAAGNNGVVCLTSITCGNKEVSVPSDKVNLNAVLGNKVVFGSVNANIIDHYNGVRSLKKFMDRWPDVVNAMFTHRVPLQQYERAFESRSDDIKTTIEIS
;
A
#
# COMPACT_ATOMS: atom_id res chain seq x y z
N GLN A 1 0.80 -1.59 16.71
CA GLN A 1 2.25 -1.53 16.46
C GLN A 1 2.67 -0.29 15.63
N ALA A 2 1.96 0.12 14.57
CA ALA A 2 2.29 1.37 13.85
C ALA A 2 2.03 2.67 14.65
N ILE A 3 0.91 2.75 15.38
CA ILE A 3 0.52 3.95 16.15
C ILE A 3 1.54 4.25 17.27
N ASP A 4 2.06 3.22 17.92
CA ASP A 4 3.08 3.37 18.96
C ASP A 4 4.45 3.71 18.37
N ALA A 5 4.79 3.17 17.19
CA ALA A 5 6.06 3.41 16.51
C ALA A 5 6.17 4.83 15.92
N ALA A 6 5.06 5.51 15.65
CA ALA A 6 5.08 6.90 15.21
C ALA A 6 5.67 7.80 16.31
N GLY A 7 6.67 8.62 15.97
CA GLY A 7 7.25 9.60 16.89
C GLY A 7 6.30 10.73 17.27
N ASN A 8 6.77 11.67 18.08
CA ASN A 8 6.02 12.90 18.39
C ASN A 8 5.76 13.69 17.10
N ASN A 9 4.56 14.26 17.00
CA ASN A 9 3.98 14.91 15.82
C ASN A 9 3.90 13.97 14.60
N GLY A 10 3.93 12.65 14.82
CA GLY A 10 3.88 11.64 13.76
C GLY A 10 2.49 11.43 13.19
N VAL A 11 2.44 10.98 11.94
CA VAL A 11 1.19 10.70 11.21
C VAL A 11 1.17 9.25 10.77
N VAL A 12 0.06 8.55 11.04
CA VAL A 12 -0.19 7.18 10.61
C VAL A 12 -1.39 7.17 9.66
N CYS A 13 -1.15 6.78 8.41
CA CYS A 13 -2.19 6.58 7.40
C CYS A 13 -2.51 5.08 7.28
N LEU A 14 -3.77 4.72 7.49
CA LEU A 14 -4.27 3.36 7.36
C LEU A 14 -4.91 3.18 5.98
N THR A 15 -4.26 2.42 5.10
CA THR A 15 -4.72 2.16 3.71
C THR A 15 -5.24 0.73 3.50
N SER A 16 -5.07 -0.15 4.48
CA SER A 16 -5.51 -1.54 4.42
C SER A 16 -6.97 -1.70 4.85
N ILE A 17 -7.67 -2.66 4.25
CA ILE A 17 -8.94 -3.16 4.77
C ILE A 17 -8.66 -4.46 5.53
N THR A 18 -8.90 -4.46 6.84
CA THR A 18 -8.80 -5.68 7.66
C THR A 18 -10.20 -6.27 7.80
N CYS A 19 -10.49 -7.35 7.06
CA CYS A 19 -11.76 -8.08 7.17
C CYS A 19 -11.63 -9.26 8.15
N GLY A 20 -12.68 -9.53 8.92
CA GLY A 20 -12.83 -10.73 9.75
C GLY A 20 -13.38 -10.43 11.15
N ASN A 21 -13.83 -11.49 11.84
CA ASN A 21 -14.35 -11.42 13.22
C ASN A 21 -13.24 -11.61 14.28
N LYS A 22 -11.98 -11.31 13.92
CA LYS A 22 -10.86 -11.49 14.85
C LYS A 22 -10.83 -10.31 15.81
N GLU A 23 -11.06 -10.58 17.08
CA GLU A 23 -10.84 -9.62 18.15
C GLU A 23 -9.38 -9.64 18.59
N VAL A 24 -8.83 -8.47 18.89
CA VAL A 24 -7.50 -8.31 19.45
C VAL A 24 -7.57 -7.38 20.65
N SER A 25 -6.91 -7.75 21.74
CA SER A 25 -6.76 -6.87 22.91
C SER A 25 -5.67 -5.84 22.63
N VAL A 26 -5.99 -4.56 22.85
CA VAL A 26 -5.05 -3.45 22.69
C VAL A 26 -5.02 -2.59 23.95
N PRO A 27 -3.84 -2.10 24.39
CA PRO A 27 -3.73 -1.19 25.54
C PRO A 27 -4.21 0.21 25.14
N SER A 28 -5.53 0.41 25.15
CA SER A 28 -6.18 1.63 24.64
C SER A 28 -5.79 2.89 25.43
N ASP A 29 -5.52 2.76 26.72
CA ASP A 29 -5.00 3.80 27.60
C ASP A 29 -3.65 4.34 27.11
N LYS A 30 -2.70 3.43 26.80
CA LYS A 30 -1.38 3.79 26.30
C LYS A 30 -1.45 4.41 24.92
N VAL A 31 -2.26 3.85 24.04
CA VAL A 31 -2.46 4.37 22.68
C VAL A 31 -2.99 5.80 22.75
N ASN A 32 -4.01 6.05 23.57
CA ASN A 32 -4.59 7.38 23.74
C ASN A 32 -3.60 8.36 24.37
N LEU A 33 -2.92 7.97 25.47
CA LEU A 33 -1.93 8.81 26.14
C LEU A 33 -0.80 9.23 25.19
N ASN A 34 -0.26 8.28 24.43
CA ASN A 34 0.79 8.54 23.45
C ASN A 34 0.30 9.41 22.29
N ALA A 35 -0.95 9.26 21.86
CA ALA A 35 -1.52 10.09 20.80
C ALA A 35 -1.67 11.55 21.25
N VAL A 36 -2.19 11.78 22.46
CA VAL A 36 -2.40 13.13 23.01
C VAL A 36 -1.08 13.81 23.32
N LEU A 37 -0.21 13.21 24.14
CA LEU A 37 1.06 13.83 24.53
C LEU A 37 2.04 13.96 23.38
N GLY A 38 1.98 13.02 22.43
CA GLY A 38 2.80 13.03 21.24
C GLY A 38 2.21 13.83 20.08
N ASN A 39 1.05 14.49 20.22
CA ASN A 39 0.33 15.17 19.13
C ASN A 39 0.26 14.32 17.83
N LYS A 40 -0.04 13.03 17.95
CA LYS A 40 -0.03 12.11 16.81
C LYS A 40 -1.36 12.15 16.07
N VAL A 41 -1.32 11.97 14.75
CA VAL A 41 -2.52 11.85 13.91
C VAL A 41 -2.62 10.42 13.39
N VAL A 42 -3.81 9.82 13.53
CA VAL A 42 -4.15 8.55 12.90
C VAL A 42 -5.38 8.76 12.03
N PHE A 43 -5.29 8.43 10.75
CA PHE A 43 -6.43 8.56 9.83
C PHE A 43 -6.47 7.40 8.83
N GLY A 44 -7.67 7.11 8.33
CA GLY A 44 -7.88 6.15 7.24
C GLY A 44 -7.97 6.85 5.90
N SER A 45 -7.44 6.23 4.86
CA SER A 45 -7.61 6.67 3.48
C SER A 45 -8.00 5.48 2.60
N VAL A 46 -9.02 5.69 1.77
CA VAL A 46 -9.50 4.71 0.81
C VAL A 46 -9.79 5.43 -0.51
N ASN A 47 -9.57 4.70 -1.60
CA ASN A 47 -9.74 5.20 -2.97
C ASN A 47 -8.78 6.36 -3.34
N ALA A 48 -8.91 6.85 -4.56
CA ALA A 48 -8.16 7.95 -5.13
C ALA A 48 -9.02 8.68 -6.17
N ASN A 49 -8.77 9.97 -6.39
CA ASN A 49 -9.43 10.76 -7.43
C ASN A 49 -8.54 10.95 -8.67
N ILE A 50 -9.07 11.62 -9.71
CA ILE A 50 -8.35 11.83 -10.97
C ILE A 50 -7.02 12.59 -10.82
N ILE A 51 -6.94 13.54 -9.87
CA ILE A 51 -5.72 14.31 -9.59
C ILE A 51 -4.65 13.39 -9.01
N ASP A 52 -5.05 12.47 -8.12
CA ASP A 52 -4.15 11.47 -7.53
C ASP A 52 -3.57 10.55 -8.61
N HIS A 53 -4.38 10.13 -9.60
CA HIS A 53 -3.90 9.34 -10.73
C HIS A 53 -2.86 10.10 -11.56
N TYR A 54 -3.08 11.38 -11.88
CA TYR A 54 -2.10 12.19 -12.59
C TYR A 54 -0.80 12.34 -11.79
N ASN A 55 -0.89 12.51 -10.48
CA ASN A 55 0.27 12.57 -9.60
C ASN A 55 0.99 11.23 -9.50
N GLY A 56 0.24 10.12 -9.52
CA GLY A 56 0.77 8.76 -9.60
C GLY A 56 1.63 8.53 -10.84
N VAL A 57 1.13 8.90 -12.03
CA VAL A 57 1.90 8.80 -13.29
C VAL A 57 3.17 9.65 -13.23
N ARG A 58 3.09 10.89 -12.73
CA ARG A 58 4.26 11.76 -12.56
C ARG A 58 5.30 11.17 -11.60
N SER A 59 4.84 10.53 -10.53
CA SER A 59 5.72 9.90 -9.53
C SER A 59 6.35 8.63 -10.08
N LEU A 60 5.59 7.82 -10.82
CA LEU A 60 6.09 6.63 -11.49
C LEU A 60 7.17 6.96 -12.51
N LYS A 61 7.01 8.06 -13.28
CA LYS A 61 8.06 8.53 -14.19
C LYS A 61 9.37 8.81 -13.45
N LYS A 62 9.32 9.59 -12.36
CA LYS A 62 10.50 9.86 -11.52
C LYS A 62 11.11 8.58 -10.93
N PHE A 63 10.27 7.59 -10.60
CA PHE A 63 10.72 6.29 -10.11
C PHE A 63 11.49 5.53 -11.20
N MET A 64 10.95 5.46 -12.42
CA MET A 64 11.63 4.84 -13.57
C MET A 64 12.96 5.53 -13.89
N ASP A 65 13.02 6.85 -13.82
CA ASP A 65 14.25 7.61 -14.11
C ASP A 65 15.35 7.32 -13.09
N ARG A 66 15.00 7.06 -11.82
CA ARG A 66 15.96 6.91 -10.72
C ARG A 66 16.31 5.46 -10.40
N TRP A 67 15.39 4.53 -10.61
CA TRP A 67 15.54 3.11 -10.31
C TRP A 67 14.86 2.23 -11.36
N PRO A 68 15.30 2.28 -12.63
CA PRO A 68 14.64 1.57 -13.73
C PRO A 68 14.59 0.06 -13.49
N ASP A 69 15.66 -0.53 -12.96
CA ASP A 69 15.73 -1.98 -12.69
C ASP A 69 14.73 -2.42 -11.63
N VAL A 70 14.48 -1.59 -10.60
CA VAL A 70 13.49 -1.88 -9.56
C VAL A 70 12.07 -1.85 -10.15
N VAL A 71 11.78 -0.86 -11.01
CA VAL A 71 10.48 -0.78 -11.66
C VAL A 71 10.25 -1.97 -12.58
N ASN A 72 11.27 -2.38 -13.34
CA ASN A 72 11.19 -3.57 -14.20
C ASN A 72 10.95 -4.84 -13.38
N ALA A 73 11.62 -4.99 -12.23
CA ALA A 73 11.45 -6.13 -11.33
C ALA A 73 10.07 -6.18 -10.65
N MET A 74 9.37 -5.05 -10.51
CA MET A 74 8.03 -5.03 -9.92
C MET A 74 6.97 -5.74 -10.78
N PHE A 75 7.12 -5.72 -12.10
CA PHE A 75 6.18 -6.38 -13.02
C PHE A 75 6.63 -7.81 -13.29
N THR A 76 6.38 -8.69 -12.31
CA THR A 76 6.89 -10.07 -12.30
C THR A 76 6.39 -10.88 -13.48
N HIS A 77 5.12 -10.69 -13.88
CA HIS A 77 4.50 -11.47 -14.95
C HIS A 77 3.65 -10.62 -15.90
N ARG A 78 3.79 -10.92 -17.19
CA ARG A 78 2.99 -10.36 -18.29
C ARG A 78 2.32 -11.51 -19.02
N VAL A 79 1.00 -11.53 -19.01
CA VAL A 79 0.20 -12.67 -19.47
C VAL A 79 -0.70 -12.20 -20.62
N PRO A 80 -0.71 -12.86 -21.79
CA PRO A 80 -1.65 -12.51 -22.85
C PRO A 80 -3.09 -12.83 -22.43
N LEU A 81 -4.07 -12.08 -22.92
CA LEU A 81 -5.49 -12.26 -22.59
C LEU A 81 -5.99 -13.71 -22.75
N GLN A 82 -5.49 -14.44 -23.74
CA GLN A 82 -5.86 -15.85 -23.99
C GLN A 82 -5.45 -16.79 -22.85
N GLN A 83 -4.56 -16.36 -21.96
CA GLN A 83 -4.06 -17.11 -20.82
C GLN A 83 -4.36 -16.42 -19.48
N TYR A 84 -5.40 -15.57 -19.42
CA TYR A 84 -5.70 -14.73 -18.25
C TYR A 84 -5.76 -15.49 -16.91
N GLU A 85 -6.14 -16.77 -16.91
CA GLU A 85 -6.20 -17.61 -15.71
C GLU A 85 -4.84 -17.70 -15.00
N ARG A 86 -3.74 -17.72 -15.78
CA ARG A 86 -2.38 -17.74 -15.25
C ARG A 86 -2.03 -16.47 -14.46
N ALA A 87 -2.76 -15.38 -14.67
CA ALA A 87 -2.56 -14.14 -13.91
C ALA A 87 -3.01 -14.25 -12.45
N PHE A 88 -3.81 -15.27 -12.11
CA PHE A 88 -4.35 -15.50 -10.77
C PHE A 88 -3.69 -16.69 -10.05
N GLU A 89 -2.76 -17.39 -10.70
CA GLU A 89 -1.91 -18.40 -10.06
C GLU A 89 -0.99 -17.71 -9.05
N SER A 90 -1.18 -17.97 -7.75
CA SER A 90 -0.35 -17.37 -6.72
C SER A 90 1.05 -17.99 -6.69
N ARG A 91 2.09 -17.16 -6.80
CA ARG A 91 3.50 -17.56 -6.64
C ARG A 91 4.12 -16.78 -5.48
N SER A 92 5.10 -17.39 -4.81
CA SER A 92 5.70 -16.82 -3.59
C SER A 92 6.50 -15.54 -3.81
N ASP A 93 6.92 -15.29 -5.05
CA ASP A 93 7.75 -14.18 -5.49
C ASP A 93 6.97 -13.12 -6.28
N ASP A 94 5.65 -13.25 -6.37
CA ASP A 94 4.82 -12.32 -7.15
C ASP A 94 4.65 -10.96 -6.49
N ILE A 95 4.80 -9.91 -7.30
CA ILE A 95 4.55 -8.51 -6.91
C ILE A 95 3.38 -7.96 -7.72
N LYS A 96 3.50 -7.96 -9.05
CA LYS A 96 2.48 -7.42 -9.95
C LYS A 96 2.43 -8.19 -11.27
N THR A 97 1.30 -8.84 -11.50
CA THR A 97 0.97 -9.46 -12.78
C THR A 97 0.08 -8.54 -13.62
N THR A 98 0.35 -8.45 -14.92
CA THR A 98 -0.45 -7.69 -15.88
C THR A 98 -1.01 -8.60 -16.98
N ILE A 99 -2.23 -8.33 -17.42
CA ILE A 99 -2.84 -8.98 -18.59
C ILE A 99 -2.69 -8.03 -19.78
N GLU A 100 -2.09 -8.52 -20.86
CA GLU A 100 -1.88 -7.77 -22.10
C GLU A 100 -3.05 -8.00 -23.05
N ILE A 101 -3.65 -6.88 -23.47
CA ILE A 101 -4.78 -6.83 -24.40
C ILE A 101 -4.28 -6.08 -25.63
N SER A 102 -4.29 -6.76 -26.78
CA SER A 102 -3.90 -6.24 -28.09
C SER A 102 -5.06 -6.33 -29.06
#